data_AF-A0A1J0PF76-F1
#
_entry.id   AF-A0A1J0PF76-F1
#
_cell.length_a   1.000
_cell.length_b   1.000
_cell.length_c   1.000
_cell.angle_alpha   90.00
_cell.angle_beta   90.00
_cell.angle_gamma   90.00
#
_symmetry.space_group_name_H-M   'P 1'
#
loop_
_entity.id
_entity.type
_entity.pdbx_description
1 polymer ?
#
loop_
_entity_poly.entity_id
_entity_poly.type
_entity_poly.pdbx_seq_one_letter_code
_entity_poly.pdbx_strand_id
1 'polypeptide(L)'
;MEWLQGGFSALQLWLNYLAFLPMPAIMLGLYALQRPQIGKWGLIGALLYGFAFVYFAFTTLYALTAHIPTYEQLWTSLGWVYTAHGAVMVYGGLCFGFATARSSVFPWWTARLFLIGIVLNFLLALVPVPDLLQTLGTVLRNAGLVGMGWAVVNRRSGNGEPPSPLKPSP
;
A
#
# COMPACT_ATOMS: atom_id res chain seq x y z
N MET A 1 -20.24 4.20 1.88
CA MET A 1 -20.63 5.62 1.96
C MET A 1 -21.23 6.09 0.63
N GLU A 2 -20.65 5.77 -0.52
CA GLU A 2 -21.27 5.98 -1.86
C GLU A 2 -22.71 5.43 -1.98
N TRP A 3 -22.97 4.23 -1.45
CA TRP A 3 -24.30 3.61 -1.52
C TRP A 3 -25.38 4.28 -0.66
N LEU A 4 -25.00 4.99 0.40
CA LEU A 4 -25.93 5.72 1.28
C LEU A 4 -26.06 7.19 0.88
N GLN A 5 -25.12 7.73 0.11
CA GLN A 5 -25.04 9.16 -0.26
C GLN A 5 -25.18 9.42 -1.76
N GLY A 6 -25.24 8.38 -2.62
CA GLY A 6 -25.44 8.51 -4.06
C GLY A 6 -24.20 8.93 -4.86
N GLY A 7 -22.99 8.83 -4.28
CA GLY A 7 -21.76 9.30 -4.92
C GLY A 7 -20.61 9.55 -3.95
N PHE A 8 -19.49 10.05 -4.46
CA PHE A 8 -18.34 10.46 -3.66
C PHE A 8 -18.72 11.59 -2.70
N SER A 9 -18.34 11.45 -1.43
CA SER A 9 -18.35 12.57 -0.49
C SER A 9 -16.99 13.28 -0.47
N ALA A 10 -17.01 14.59 -0.24
CA ALA A 10 -15.79 15.37 -0.10
C ALA A 10 -14.88 14.82 1.01
N LEU A 11 -15.46 14.39 2.14
CA LEU A 11 -14.71 13.77 3.23
C LEU A 11 -14.03 12.47 2.78
N GLN A 12 -14.73 11.60 2.06
CA GLN A 12 -14.15 10.36 1.54
C GLN A 12 -12.96 10.64 0.61
N LEU A 13 -13.08 11.62 -0.29
CA LEU A 13 -12.00 11.98 -1.21
C LEU A 13 -10.79 12.57 -0.47
N TRP A 14 -11.01 13.42 0.54
CA TRP A 14 -9.92 13.93 1.38
C TRP A 14 -9.21 12.82 2.17
N LEU A 15 -9.96 11.88 2.73
CA LEU A 15 -9.39 10.72 3.43
C LEU A 15 -8.56 9.85 2.48
N ASN A 16 -9.05 9.60 1.26
CA ASN A 16 -8.30 8.86 0.25
C ASN A 16 -7.03 9.61 -0.18
N TYR A 17 -7.11 10.92 -0.40
CA TYR A 17 -5.95 11.75 -0.71
C TYR A 17 -4.86 11.64 0.35
N LEU A 18 -5.23 11.84 1.62
CA LEU A 18 -4.31 11.75 2.76
C LEU A 18 -3.74 10.33 2.95
N ALA A 19 -4.51 9.30 2.60
CA ALA A 19 -4.04 7.91 2.64
C ALA A 19 -3.05 7.59 1.50
N PHE A 20 -3.25 8.15 0.31
CA PHE A 20 -2.43 7.87 -0.87
C PHE A 20 -1.13 8.66 -0.91
N LEU A 21 -1.18 9.93 -0.48
CA LEU A 21 -0.04 10.85 -0.50
C LEU A 21 1.25 10.30 0.15
N PRO A 22 1.24 9.66 1.34
CA PRO A 22 2.46 9.19 1.99
C PRO A 22 3.00 7.87 1.42
N MET A 23 2.23 7.17 0.59
CA MET A 23 2.56 5.82 0.14
C MET A 23 3.93 5.70 -0.56
N PRO A 24 4.37 6.62 -1.44
CA PRO A 24 5.70 6.53 -2.04
C PRO A 24 6.81 6.51 -0.99
N ALA A 25 6.72 7.38 0.02
CA ALA A 25 7.69 7.46 1.11
C ALA A 25 7.65 6.19 1.99
N ILE A 26 6.44 5.69 2.31
CA ILE A 26 6.27 4.43 3.05
C ILE A 26 6.93 3.27 2.32
N MET A 27 6.68 3.12 1.02
CA MET A 27 7.25 2.01 0.23
C MET A 27 8.78 2.05 0.18
N LEU A 28 9.36 3.23 -0.05
CA LEU A 28 10.81 3.41 -0.06
C LEU A 28 11.43 3.17 1.33
N GLY A 29 10.77 3.64 2.40
CA GLY A 29 11.19 3.38 3.77
C GLY A 29 11.19 1.90 4.12
N LEU A 30 10.12 1.18 3.78
CA LEU A 30 10.03 -0.27 3.98
C LEU A 30 11.05 -1.04 3.13
N TYR A 31 11.36 -0.60 1.91
CA TYR A 31 12.45 -1.16 1.12
C TYR A 31 13.81 -0.94 1.80
N ALA A 32 14.08 0.29 2.27
CA ALA A 32 15.34 0.64 2.91
C ALA A 32 15.61 -0.21 4.16
N LEU A 33 14.56 -0.48 4.95
CA LEU A 33 14.63 -1.30 6.17
C LEU A 33 14.90 -2.79 5.92
N GLN A 34 14.66 -3.27 4.69
CA GLN A 34 14.89 -4.66 4.33
C GLN A 34 16.19 -4.86 3.52
N ARG A 35 17.01 -3.81 3.38
CA ARG A 35 18.29 -3.93 2.71
C ARG A 35 19.33 -4.61 3.61
N PRO A 36 20.22 -5.45 3.05
CA PRO A 36 20.30 -5.81 1.62
C PRO A 36 19.36 -6.95 1.16
N GLN A 37 18.63 -7.61 2.07
CA GLN A 37 17.93 -8.88 1.84
C GLN A 37 16.82 -8.83 0.79
N ILE A 38 16.12 -7.70 0.62
CA ILE A 38 14.99 -7.57 -0.32
C ILE A 38 15.40 -7.51 -1.80
N GLY A 39 16.66 -7.14 -2.10
CA GLY A 39 17.20 -7.09 -3.46
C GLY A 39 16.53 -6.08 -4.41
N LYS A 40 16.90 -6.15 -5.71
CA LYS A 40 16.48 -5.19 -6.75
C LYS A 40 14.98 -5.24 -7.06
N TRP A 41 14.36 -6.43 -6.99
CA TRP A 41 12.93 -6.59 -7.23
C TRP A 41 12.07 -5.87 -6.18
N GLY A 42 12.56 -5.80 -4.93
CA GLY A 42 11.95 -4.97 -3.89
C GLY A 42 11.98 -3.49 -4.24
N LEU A 43 13.09 -3.00 -4.82
CA LEU A 43 13.20 -1.60 -5.25
C LEU A 43 12.25 -1.28 -6.41
N ILE A 44 12.25 -2.13 -7.44
CA ILE A 44 11.35 -1.97 -8.60
C ILE A 44 9.90 -1.95 -8.11
N GLY A 45 9.53 -2.89 -7.24
CA GLY A 45 8.20 -2.94 -6.65
C GLY A 45 7.85 -1.67 -5.88
N ALA A 46 8.73 -1.21 -4.99
CA ALA A 46 8.52 0.00 -4.20
C ALA A 46 8.35 1.26 -5.08
N LEU A 47 9.16 1.40 -6.13
CA LEU A 47 9.11 2.53 -7.05
C LEU A 47 7.84 2.52 -7.89
N LEU A 48 7.49 1.40 -8.52
CA LEU A 48 6.29 1.28 -9.35
C LEU A 48 5.02 1.47 -8.52
N TYR A 49 4.98 0.85 -7.34
CA TYR A 49 3.86 1.00 -6.42
C TYR A 49 3.73 2.45 -5.94
N GLY A 50 4.82 3.07 -5.48
CA GLY A 50 4.84 4.47 -5.09
C GLY A 50 4.38 5.39 -6.22
N PHE A 51 4.91 5.21 -7.43
CA PHE A 51 4.54 5.98 -8.61
C PHE A 51 3.02 5.91 -8.90
N ALA A 52 2.43 4.72 -8.84
CA ALA A 52 1.00 4.55 -9.03
C ALA A 52 0.18 5.33 -7.98
N PHE A 53 0.63 5.36 -6.72
CA PHE A 53 -0.06 6.10 -5.66
C PHE A 53 0.07 7.62 -5.76
N VAL A 54 1.13 8.14 -6.38
CA VAL A 54 1.20 9.57 -6.75
C VAL A 54 0.06 9.91 -7.72
N TYR A 55 -0.14 9.07 -8.74
CA TYR A 55 -1.25 9.23 -9.67
C TYR A 55 -2.61 9.11 -8.95
N PHE A 56 -2.82 8.10 -8.10
CA PHE A 56 -4.09 7.96 -7.37
C PHE A 56 -4.38 9.14 -6.43
N ALA A 57 -3.36 9.69 -5.76
CA ALA A 57 -3.51 10.93 -5.00
C ALA A 57 -3.98 12.09 -5.91
N PHE A 58 -3.39 12.24 -7.10
CA PHE A 58 -3.87 13.19 -8.10
C PHE A 58 -5.33 12.92 -8.50
N THR A 59 -5.74 11.67 -8.74
CA THR A 59 -7.13 11.36 -9.12
C THR A 59 -8.14 11.79 -8.06
N THR A 60 -7.80 11.66 -6.77
CA THR A 60 -8.67 12.11 -5.67
C THR A 60 -8.78 13.63 -5.61
N LEU A 61 -7.68 14.34 -5.86
CA LEU A 61 -7.68 15.80 -5.94
C LEU A 61 -8.45 16.29 -7.16
N TYR A 62 -8.29 15.63 -8.31
CA TYR A 62 -9.05 15.90 -9.52
C TYR A 62 -10.56 15.72 -9.31
N ALA A 63 -10.97 14.61 -8.66
CA ALA A 63 -12.37 14.38 -8.32
C ALA A 63 -12.94 15.48 -7.41
N LEU A 64 -12.15 15.96 -6.43
CA LEU A 64 -12.52 17.06 -5.55
C LEU A 64 -12.69 18.38 -6.31
N THR A 65 -11.73 18.74 -7.17
CA THR A 65 -11.73 20.04 -7.87
C THR A 65 -12.71 20.10 -9.03
N ALA A 66 -12.90 18.98 -9.74
CA ALA A 66 -13.86 18.88 -10.84
C ALA A 66 -15.27 18.48 -10.37
N HIS A 67 -15.50 18.36 -9.06
CA HIS A 67 -16.77 17.96 -8.45
C HIS A 67 -17.36 16.68 -9.07
N ILE A 68 -16.50 15.68 -9.31
CA ILE A 68 -16.92 14.41 -9.91
C ILE A 68 -17.80 13.64 -8.91
N PRO A 69 -19.06 13.34 -9.24
CA PRO A 69 -20.01 12.77 -8.29
C PRO A 69 -19.82 11.26 -8.10
N THR A 70 -19.25 10.53 -9.05
CA THR A 70 -19.19 9.05 -9.00
C THR A 70 -17.89 8.48 -9.54
N TYR A 71 -17.56 7.27 -9.11
CA TYR A 71 -16.44 6.50 -9.65
C TYR A 71 -16.51 6.30 -11.17
N GLU A 72 -17.68 5.98 -11.71
CA GLU A 72 -17.84 5.74 -13.15
C GLU A 72 -17.51 6.97 -14.00
N GLN A 73 -17.92 8.16 -13.55
CA GLN A 73 -17.58 9.40 -14.21
C GLN A 73 -16.09 9.70 -14.10
N LEU A 74 -15.48 9.47 -12.92
CA LEU A 74 -14.03 9.64 -12.74
C LEU A 74 -13.24 8.73 -13.68
N TRP A 75 -13.63 7.45 -13.76
CA TRP A 75 -12.99 6.48 -14.62
C TRP A 75 -13.12 6.86 -16.10
N THR A 76 -14.31 7.31 -16.52
CA THR A 76 -14.55 7.78 -17.89
C THR A 76 -13.72 9.03 -18.23
N SER A 77 -13.60 9.98 -17.30
CA SER A 77 -12.81 11.21 -17.50
C SER A 77 -11.30 10.94 -17.59
N LEU A 78 -10.79 9.98 -16.82
CA LEU A 78 -9.36 9.63 -16.81
C LEU A 78 -9.00 8.59 -17.89
N GLY A 79 -9.98 7.83 -18.36
CA GLY A 79 -9.85 6.85 -19.42
C GLY A 79 -8.82 5.77 -19.12
N TRP A 80 -8.15 5.31 -20.18
CA TRP A 80 -7.20 4.19 -20.10
C TRP A 80 -6.00 4.44 -19.17
N VAL A 81 -5.65 5.71 -18.93
CA VAL A 81 -4.53 6.08 -18.05
C VAL A 81 -4.78 5.62 -16.62
N TYR A 82 -6.04 5.66 -16.17
CA TYR A 82 -6.43 5.15 -14.87
C TYR A 82 -6.16 3.65 -14.74
N THR A 83 -6.59 2.89 -15.75
CA THR A 83 -6.39 1.44 -15.82
C THR A 83 -4.90 1.08 -15.90
N ALA A 84 -4.11 1.83 -16.67
CA ALA A 84 -2.68 1.62 -16.77
C ALA A 84 -1.97 1.80 -15.41
N HIS A 85 -2.32 2.84 -14.65
CA HIS A 85 -1.75 3.03 -13.31
C HIS A 85 -2.25 1.98 -12.32
N GLY A 86 -3.49 1.50 -12.46
CA GLY A 86 -3.98 0.32 -11.73
C GLY A 86 -3.13 -0.92 -11.99
N ALA A 87 -2.79 -1.20 -13.25
CA ALA A 87 -1.91 -2.32 -13.60
C ALA A 87 -0.49 -2.15 -13.03
N VAL A 88 0.07 -0.94 -13.10
CA VAL A 88 1.38 -0.61 -12.50
C VAL A 88 1.36 -0.81 -10.98
N MET A 89 0.27 -0.40 -10.32
CA MET A 89 0.06 -0.61 -8.88
C MET A 89 0.05 -2.10 -8.54
N VAL A 90 -0.72 -2.91 -9.27
CA VAL A 90 -0.79 -4.36 -9.01
C VAL A 90 0.57 -5.00 -9.23
N TYR A 91 1.23 -4.73 -10.36
CA TYR A 91 2.53 -5.30 -10.67
C TYR A 91 3.61 -4.88 -9.66
N GLY A 92 3.69 -3.59 -9.34
CA GLY A 92 4.62 -3.08 -8.33
C GLY A 92 4.38 -3.70 -6.95
N GLY A 93 3.11 -3.86 -6.58
CA GLY A 93 2.70 -4.47 -5.32
C GLY A 93 3.09 -5.94 -5.25
N LEU A 94 2.85 -6.70 -6.32
CA LEU A 94 3.28 -8.10 -6.39
C LEU A 94 4.81 -8.21 -6.30
N CYS A 95 5.58 -7.43 -7.07
CA CYS A 95 7.04 -7.42 -6.99
C CYS A 95 7.54 -7.13 -5.57
N PHE A 96 7.01 -6.10 -4.92
CA PHE A 96 7.40 -5.72 -3.56
C PHE A 96 7.01 -6.78 -2.53
N GLY A 97 5.77 -7.29 -2.61
CA GLY A 97 5.22 -8.27 -1.69
C GLY A 97 5.96 -9.60 -1.77
N PHE A 98 6.25 -10.10 -2.97
CA PHE A 98 7.04 -11.32 -3.16
C PHE A 98 8.49 -11.15 -2.68
N ALA A 99 9.11 -10.02 -3.00
CA ALA A 99 10.47 -9.74 -2.52
C ALA A 99 10.53 -9.64 -0.98
N THR A 100 9.51 -9.02 -0.36
CA THR A 100 9.37 -8.93 1.10
C THR A 100 9.12 -10.30 1.74
N ALA A 101 8.25 -11.12 1.14
CA ALA A 101 8.01 -12.49 1.61
C ALA A 101 9.30 -13.34 1.58
N ARG A 102 10.13 -13.14 0.55
CA ARG A 102 11.42 -13.84 0.40
C ARG A 102 12.50 -13.31 1.34
N SER A 103 12.50 -12.01 1.64
CA SER A 103 13.55 -11.39 2.47
C SER A 103 13.53 -11.88 3.92
N SER A 104 12.37 -12.36 4.41
CA SER A 104 12.13 -12.79 5.80
C SER A 104 12.49 -11.72 6.84
N VAL A 105 12.58 -10.45 6.44
CA VAL A 105 12.91 -9.35 7.35
C VAL A 105 11.70 -8.99 8.20
N PHE A 106 10.48 -9.08 7.70
CA PHE A 106 9.25 -8.83 8.46
C PHE A 106 8.55 -10.14 8.82
N PRO A 107 7.61 -10.13 9.80
CA PRO A 107 6.79 -11.31 10.07
C PRO A 107 6.07 -11.78 8.82
N TRP A 108 6.10 -13.09 8.57
CA TRP A 108 5.60 -13.71 7.32
C TRP A 108 4.14 -13.34 6.99
N TRP A 109 3.32 -13.10 8.01
CA TRP A 109 1.91 -12.76 7.84
C TRP A 109 1.72 -11.38 7.17
N THR A 110 2.64 -10.43 7.39
CA THR A 110 2.52 -9.06 6.87
C THR A 110 2.59 -9.04 5.34
N ALA A 111 3.56 -9.77 4.77
CA ALA A 111 3.72 -9.92 3.33
C ALA A 111 2.54 -10.68 2.71
N ARG A 112 2.02 -11.72 3.38
CA ARG A 112 0.85 -12.47 2.91
C ARG A 112 -0.41 -11.61 2.88
N LEU A 113 -0.70 -10.86 3.94
CA LEU A 113 -1.85 -9.94 3.95
C LEU A 113 -1.74 -8.90 2.84
N PHE A 114 -0.54 -8.34 2.65
CA PHE A 114 -0.28 -7.39 1.57
C PHE A 114 -0.58 -8.01 0.20
N LEU A 115 0.00 -9.17 -0.11
CA LEU A 115 -0.19 -9.86 -1.39
C LEU A 115 -1.64 -10.30 -1.61
N ILE A 116 -2.29 -10.89 -0.60
CA ILE A 116 -3.70 -11.29 -0.67
C ILE A 116 -4.56 -10.07 -0.97
N GLY A 117 -4.31 -8.94 -0.29
CA GLY A 117 -5.05 -7.71 -0.54
C GLY A 117 -4.88 -7.18 -1.97
N ILE A 118 -3.66 -7.23 -2.53
CA ILE A 118 -3.40 -6.85 -3.93
C ILE A 118 -4.15 -7.77 -4.91
N VAL A 119 -4.03 -9.09 -4.73
CA VAL A 119 -4.68 -10.07 -5.60
C VAL A 119 -6.20 -9.95 -5.51
N LEU A 120 -6.74 -9.80 -4.31
CA LEU A 120 -8.17 -9.63 -4.10
C LEU A 120 -8.68 -8.35 -4.77
N ASN A 121 -7.97 -7.21 -4.61
CA ASN A 121 -8.33 -5.98 -5.32
C ASN A 121 -8.31 -6.15 -6.84
N PHE A 122 -7.28 -6.82 -7.37
CA PHE A 122 -7.19 -7.07 -8.80
C PHE A 122 -8.35 -7.93 -9.31
N LEU A 123 -8.62 -9.06 -8.64
CA LEU A 123 -9.69 -9.97 -9.04
C LEU A 123 -11.07 -9.30 -8.97
N LEU A 124 -11.32 -8.53 -7.92
CA LEU A 124 -12.59 -7.81 -7.75
C LEU A 124 -12.74 -6.67 -8.75
N ALA A 125 -11.65 -6.06 -9.22
CA ALA A 125 -11.70 -5.05 -10.29
C ALA A 125 -12.08 -5.65 -11.66
N LEU A 126 -11.97 -6.97 -11.85
CA LEU A 126 -12.32 -7.64 -13.11
C LEU A 126 -13.80 -8.06 -13.19
N VAL A 127 -14.54 -7.96 -12.08
CA VAL A 127 -15.92 -8.44 -11.98
C VAL A 127 -16.81 -7.26 -11.59
N PRO A 128 -18.03 -7.12 -12.15
CA PRO A 128 -18.98 -6.11 -11.71
C PRO A 128 -19.53 -6.46 -10.31
N VAL A 129 -18.74 -6.18 -9.29
CA VAL A 129 -19.08 -6.40 -7.88
C VAL A 129 -19.21 -5.07 -7.13
N PRO A 130 -19.96 -5.04 -6.01
CA PRO A 130 -20.07 -3.83 -5.20
C PRO A 130 -18.69 -3.35 -4.69
N ASP A 131 -18.47 -2.04 -4.67
CA ASP A 131 -17.22 -1.41 -4.19
C ASP A 131 -16.87 -1.78 -2.74
N LEU A 132 -17.88 -2.16 -1.95
CA LEU A 132 -17.68 -2.67 -0.60
C LEU A 132 -16.76 -3.90 -0.58
N LEU A 133 -16.84 -4.77 -1.60
CA LEU A 133 -15.97 -5.92 -1.69
C LEU A 133 -14.52 -5.51 -2.02
N GLN A 134 -14.31 -4.51 -2.88
CA GLN A 134 -12.96 -3.96 -3.12
C GLN A 134 -12.34 -3.34 -1.85
N THR A 135 -13.18 -2.89 -0.92
CA THR A 135 -12.71 -2.40 0.38
C THR A 135 -12.02 -3.51 1.18
N LEU A 136 -12.44 -4.78 1.04
CA LEU A 136 -11.82 -5.91 1.74
C LEU A 136 -10.37 -6.12 1.31
N GLY A 137 -10.08 -6.12 0.00
CA GLY A 137 -8.72 -6.25 -0.49
C GLY A 137 -7.84 -5.08 -0.05
N THR A 138 -8.40 -3.87 -0.05
CA THR A 138 -7.72 -2.66 0.45
C THR A 138 -7.40 -2.75 1.95
N VAL A 139 -8.34 -3.24 2.77
CA VAL A 139 -8.13 -3.46 4.21
C VAL A 139 -7.02 -4.46 4.46
N LEU A 140 -7.06 -5.63 3.80
CA LEU A 140 -6.02 -6.66 3.95
C LEU A 140 -4.64 -6.13 3.54
N ARG A 141 -4.58 -5.43 2.41
CA ARG A 141 -3.37 -4.83 1.90
C ARG A 141 -2.77 -3.85 2.90
N ASN A 142 -3.60 -2.93 3.41
CA ASN A 142 -3.16 -1.92 4.36
C ASN A 142 -2.79 -2.55 5.73
N ALA A 143 -3.48 -3.60 6.16
CA ALA A 143 -3.13 -4.36 7.36
C ALA A 143 -1.74 -4.99 7.24
N GLY A 144 -1.37 -5.49 6.04
CA GLY A 144 -0.01 -5.93 5.76
C GLY A 144 1.03 -4.84 5.96
N LEU A 145 0.80 -3.63 5.42
CA LEU A 145 1.71 -2.49 5.57
C LEU A 145 1.82 -2.01 7.02
N VAL A 146 0.68 -1.89 7.72
CA VAL A 146 0.64 -1.55 9.15
C VAL A 146 1.42 -2.57 9.97
N GLY A 147 1.26 -3.86 9.66
CA GLY A 147 2.02 -4.93 10.30
C GLY A 147 3.53 -4.82 10.11
N MET A 148 3.98 -4.45 8.91
CA MET A 148 5.41 -4.18 8.66
C MET A 148 5.88 -2.99 9.49
N GLY A 149 5.12 -1.88 9.52
CA GLY A 149 5.44 -0.71 10.33
C GLY A 149 5.50 -1.01 11.84
N TRP A 150 4.54 -1.79 12.35
CA TRP A 150 4.51 -2.23 13.75
C TRP A 150 5.74 -3.07 14.11
N ALA A 151 6.16 -3.98 13.22
CA ALA A 151 7.37 -4.78 13.42
C ALA A 151 8.65 -3.92 13.53
N VAL A 152 8.69 -2.77 12.85
CA VAL A 152 9.82 -1.81 12.95
C VAL A 152 9.85 -1.16 14.33
N VAL A 153 8.68 -0.70 14.82
CA VAL A 153 8.57 -0.04 16.13
C VAL A 153 8.97 -1.01 17.25
N ASN A 154 8.46 -2.24 17.23
CA ASN A 154 8.74 -3.23 18.27
C ASN A 154 10.19 -3.69 18.31
N ARG A 155 10.88 -3.74 17.17
CA ARG A 155 12.31 -4.09 17.13
C ARG A 155 13.21 -3.04 17.79
N ARG A 156 12.82 -1.76 17.76
CA ARG A 156 13.59 -0.69 18.40
C ARG A 156 13.49 -0.74 19.92
N SER A 157 12.36 -1.18 20.47
CA SER A 157 12.15 -1.28 21.92
C SER A 157 12.92 -2.43 22.59
N GLY A 158 13.39 -3.43 21.81
CA GLY A 158 14.13 -4.58 22.34
C GLY A 158 15.66 -4.45 22.38
N ASN A 159 16.24 -3.41 21.74
CA ASN A 159 17.70 -3.24 21.60
C ASN A 159 18.27 -2.11 22.50
N GLY A 160 17.60 -1.81 23.61
CA GLY A 160 17.98 -0.73 24.54
C GLY A 160 18.93 -1.13 25.68
N GLU A 161 19.36 -2.39 25.78
CA GLU A 161 20.36 -2.79 26.79
C GLU A 161 21.78 -2.66 26.24
N PRO A 162 22.65 -1.82 26.84
CA PRO A 162 24.07 -1.84 26.53
C PRO A 162 24.65 -3.21 26.90
N PRO A 163 25.66 -3.71 26.16
CA PRO A 163 26.30 -4.98 26.48
C PRO A 163 26.81 -4.96 27.93
N SER A 164 26.40 -5.95 28.71
CA SER A 164 26.89 -6.17 30.07
C SER A 164 28.42 -6.12 30.06
N PRO A 165 29.06 -5.30 30.90
CA PRO A 165 30.52 -5.28 30.98
C PRO A 165 30.99 -6.69 31.32
N LEU A 166 31.92 -7.18 30.49
CA LEU A 166 32.57 -8.48 30.66
C LEU A 166 33.04 -8.60 32.11
N LYS A 167 32.56 -9.62 32.82
CA LYS A 167 33.10 -9.97 34.13
C LYS A 167 34.57 -10.34 33.94
N PRO A 168 35.51 -9.74 34.67
CA PRO A 168 36.91 -10.16 34.62
C PRO A 168 37.01 -11.61 35.09
N SER A 169 37.69 -12.43 34.30
CA SER A 169 38.02 -13.81 34.62
C SER A 169 38.94 -13.84 35.86
N PRO A 170 38.78 -14.83 36.77
CA PRO A 170 39.65 -15.01 37.94
C PRO A 170 41.08 -15.43 37.56
#